data_AF-A0AAD4XFL0-F1
#
_entry.id   AF-A0AAD4XFL0-F1
#
_cell.length_a   1.000
_cell.length_b   1.000
_cell.length_c   1.000
_cell.angle_alpha   90.00
_cell.angle_beta   90.00
_cell.angle_gamma   90.00
#
_symmetry.space_group_name_H-M   'P 1'
#
loop_
_entity.id
_entity.type
_entity.pdbx_description
1 polymer ?
#
loop_
_entity_poly.entity_id
_entity_poly.type
_entity_poly.pdbx_seq_one_letter_code
_entity_poly.pdbx_strand_id
1 'polypeptide(L)'
;MDETLSMEWQELLAEEEPTEWAPPKETGNLEEDWNLIQDSVLKNIVHVHNQFFGSSDLVERPGVVQISDAEKLSSFLDSYKLGMVMVKELKGILASSMDENLMPEHLLNLCLESEAKFGCSHPTVTYNFYKDSNAASMASMVEPLRSLQQRVLFLLNEWPDHPGLQKILDVSEMLLAIPLGTPLAKV
;
A
#
# COMPACT_ATOMS: atom_id res chain seq x y z
N MET A 1 21.69 39.52 -15.97
CA MET A 1 20.35 39.16 -16.49
C MET A 1 19.47 38.79 -15.30
N ASP A 2 19.27 39.72 -14.37
CA ASP A 2 18.57 39.47 -13.09
C ASP A 2 17.69 40.68 -12.67
N GLU A 3 17.53 41.66 -13.56
CA GLU A 3 16.69 42.84 -13.30
C GLU A 3 15.27 42.69 -13.88
N THR A 4 15.10 41.82 -14.88
CA THR A 4 13.80 41.57 -15.52
C THR A 4 12.83 40.81 -14.63
N LEU A 5 13.31 39.86 -13.81
CA LEU A 5 12.46 39.11 -12.89
C LEU A 5 11.88 40.05 -11.81
N SER A 6 12.68 41.01 -11.32
CA SER A 6 12.29 41.96 -10.27
C SER A 6 11.21 42.95 -10.75
N MET A 7 11.26 43.37 -12.01
CA MET A 7 10.23 44.24 -12.60
C MET A 7 8.90 43.52 -12.82
N GLU A 8 8.90 42.26 -13.28
CA GLU A 8 7.66 41.48 -13.43
C GLU A 8 6.93 41.29 -12.10
N TRP A 9 7.67 41.06 -11.00
CA TRP A 9 7.07 40.97 -9.66
C TRP A 9 6.58 42.31 -9.12
N GLN A 10 7.21 43.43 -9.49
CA GLN A 10 6.76 44.76 -9.09
C GLN A 10 5.53 45.24 -9.87
N GLU A 11 5.40 44.87 -11.14
CA GLU A 11 4.25 45.18 -11.97
C GLU A 11 2.99 44.42 -11.51
N LEU A 12 3.14 43.15 -11.11
CA LEU A 12 2.06 42.36 -10.49
C LEU A 12 1.53 42.94 -9.17
N LEU A 13 2.38 43.59 -8.39
CA LEU A 13 1.99 44.25 -7.13
C LEU A 13 1.36 45.63 -7.35
N ALA A 14 1.59 46.26 -8.50
CA ALA A 14 1.05 47.57 -8.84
C ALA A 14 -0.33 47.49 -9.52
N GLU A 15 -0.65 46.35 -10.17
CA GLU A 15 -1.97 46.09 -10.76
C GLU A 15 -3.02 45.62 -9.74
N GLU A 16 -2.62 45.25 -8.51
CA GLU A 16 -3.53 45.03 -7.39
C GLU A 16 -3.97 46.37 -6.78
N GLU A 17 -4.88 47.08 -7.48
CA GLU A 17 -5.75 48.01 -6.76
C GLU A 17 -6.49 47.23 -5.65
N PRO A 18 -6.68 47.80 -4.45
CA PRO A 18 -7.39 47.13 -3.38
C PRO A 18 -8.86 47.08 -3.79
N THR A 19 -9.22 46.02 -4.51
CA THR A 19 -10.62 45.61 -4.63
C THR A 19 -11.05 45.33 -3.20
N GLU A 20 -11.82 46.27 -2.66
CA GLU A 20 -12.48 46.18 -1.37
C GLU A 20 -13.00 44.76 -1.23
N TRP A 21 -12.41 43.99 -0.30
CA TRP A 21 -12.80 42.61 -0.03
C TRP A 21 -14.24 42.66 0.46
N ALA A 22 -15.19 42.56 -0.47
CA ALA A 22 -16.55 42.26 -0.14
C ALA A 22 -16.52 40.85 0.46
N PRO A 23 -16.98 40.65 1.71
CA PRO A 23 -17.06 39.31 2.25
C PRO A 23 -17.89 38.47 1.27
N PRO A 24 -17.43 37.25 0.92
CA PRO A 24 -18.23 36.33 0.14
C PRO A 24 -19.60 36.25 0.80
N LYS A 25 -20.68 36.53 0.05
CA LYS A 25 -22.05 36.28 0.54
C LYS A 25 -22.06 34.88 1.11
N GLU A 26 -22.38 34.74 2.40
CA GLU A 26 -22.38 33.47 3.13
C GLU A 26 -23.03 32.37 2.28
N THR A 27 -22.19 31.58 1.62
CA THR A 27 -22.60 30.47 0.78
C THR A 27 -22.79 29.28 1.72
N GLY A 28 -24.05 29.05 2.11
CA GLY A 28 -24.50 27.79 2.67
C GLY A 28 -24.07 27.52 4.11
N ASN A 29 -24.84 26.67 4.79
CA ASN A 29 -24.60 26.23 6.15
C ASN A 29 -23.34 25.34 6.21
N LEU A 30 -22.15 25.96 6.23
CA LEU A 30 -20.86 25.26 6.34
C LEU A 30 -20.78 24.35 7.56
N GLU A 31 -21.55 24.65 8.61
CA GLU A 31 -21.59 23.88 9.86
C GLU A 31 -22.33 22.53 9.70
N GLU A 32 -23.31 22.45 8.79
CA GLU A 32 -23.93 21.18 8.39
C GLU A 32 -22.99 20.27 7.60
N ASP A 33 -22.08 20.84 6.80
CA ASP A 33 -21.13 20.08 5.98
C ASP A 33 -20.03 19.42 6.84
N TRP A 34 -19.61 20.05 7.94
CA TRP A 34 -18.67 19.44 8.89
C TRP A 34 -19.25 18.23 9.62
N ASN A 35 -20.57 18.18 9.83
CA ASN A 35 -21.26 17.03 10.42
C ASN A 35 -21.30 15.81 9.50
N LEU A 36 -20.98 15.97 8.21
CA LEU A 36 -20.89 14.86 7.24
C LEU A 36 -19.53 14.15 7.29
N ILE A 37 -18.52 14.77 7.89
CA ILE A 37 -17.18 14.19 8.02
C ILE A 37 -17.20 13.15 9.14
N GLN A 38 -16.69 11.95 8.86
CA GLN A 38 -16.57 10.91 9.88
C GLN A 38 -15.63 11.35 11.01
N ASP A 39 -16.03 11.09 12.26
CA ASP A 39 -15.23 11.41 13.46
C ASP A 39 -13.79 10.90 13.41
N SER A 40 -13.55 9.76 12.74
CA SER A 40 -12.20 9.21 12.53
C SER A 40 -11.34 10.10 11.65
N VAL A 41 -11.91 10.65 10.57
CA VAL A 41 -11.24 11.57 9.66
C VAL A 41 -10.96 12.89 10.38
N LEU A 42 -11.93 13.40 11.13
CA LEU A 42 -11.75 14.63 11.91
C LEU A 42 -10.63 14.48 12.96
N LYS A 43 -10.59 13.35 13.68
CA LYS A 43 -9.52 13.04 14.63
C LYS A 43 -8.15 12.98 13.96
N ASN A 44 -8.06 12.39 12.76
CA ASN A 44 -6.82 12.35 12.00
C ASN A 44 -6.37 13.76 11.58
N ILE A 45 -7.29 14.62 11.13
CA ILE A 45 -6.98 16.01 10.76
C ILE A 45 -6.42 16.77 11.97
N VAL A 46 -7.08 16.68 13.12
CA VAL A 46 -6.62 17.32 14.37
C VAL A 46 -5.27 16.77 14.81
N HIS A 47 -5.07 15.46 14.70
CA HIS A 47 -3.80 14.82 15.03
C HIS A 47 -2.66 15.35 14.17
N VAL A 48 -2.83 15.38 12.85
CA VAL A 48 -1.86 15.91 11.89
C VAL A 48 -1.59 17.39 12.17
N HIS A 49 -2.64 18.20 12.33
CA HIS A 49 -2.50 19.62 12.67
C HIS A 49 -1.64 19.83 13.92
N ASN A 50 -1.90 19.10 15.00
CA ASN A 50 -1.14 19.22 16.24
C ASN A 50 0.30 18.71 16.09
N GLN A 51 0.55 17.75 15.20
CA GLN A 51 1.91 17.29 14.90
C GLN A 51 2.75 18.39 14.25
N PHE A 52 2.17 19.13 13.30
CA PHE A 52 2.87 20.22 12.59
C PHE A 52 2.91 21.54 13.38
N PHE A 53 1.81 21.88 14.06
CA PHE A 53 1.58 23.22 14.63
C PHE A 53 1.29 23.24 16.12
N GLY A 54 1.26 22.08 16.79
CA GLY A 54 0.93 21.98 18.21
C GLY A 54 2.05 22.41 19.17
N SER A 55 3.23 22.78 18.66
CA SER A 55 4.30 23.32 19.49
C SER A 55 4.05 24.80 19.79
N SER A 56 4.13 25.16 21.07
CA SER A 56 4.01 26.54 21.54
C SER A 56 5.24 27.41 21.24
N ASP A 57 6.35 26.80 20.81
CA ASP A 57 7.59 27.49 20.45
C ASP A 57 8.02 27.05 19.05
N LEU A 58 7.64 27.84 18.04
CA LEU A 58 7.93 27.55 16.63
C LEU A 58 9.37 27.92 16.22
N VAL A 59 10.16 28.53 17.12
CA VAL A 59 11.49 29.06 16.81
C VAL A 59 12.58 28.12 17.32
N GLU A 60 12.52 27.66 18.57
CA GLU A 60 13.49 26.67 19.09
C GLU A 60 13.04 25.22 18.94
N ARG A 61 11.71 24.99 18.90
CA ARG A 61 11.11 23.66 18.70
C ARG A 61 9.93 23.73 17.71
N PRO A 62 10.16 24.19 16.47
CA PRO A 62 9.15 24.02 15.41
C PRO A 62 8.67 22.58 15.47
N GLY A 63 7.35 22.36 15.54
CA GLY A 63 6.75 21.06 15.85
C GLY A 63 7.55 19.92 15.24
N VAL A 64 8.32 19.21 16.08
CA VAL A 64 9.32 18.27 15.57
C VAL A 64 8.55 17.02 15.16
N VAL A 65 8.11 17.00 13.90
CA VAL A 65 7.53 15.83 13.27
C VAL A 65 8.65 14.81 13.09
N GLN A 66 8.91 13.99 14.12
CA GLN A 66 9.77 12.82 13.96
C GLN A 66 8.94 11.73 13.29
N ILE A 67 8.99 11.68 11.96
CA ILE A 67 8.41 10.57 11.20
C ILE A 67 9.42 9.42 11.23
N SER A 68 9.04 8.34 11.92
CA SER A 68 9.80 7.09 11.91
C SER A 68 9.82 6.47 10.51
N ASP A 69 10.81 5.63 10.21
CA ASP A 69 10.85 4.95 8.91
C ASP A 69 9.66 4.01 8.70
N ALA A 70 9.10 3.44 9.78
CA ALA A 70 7.88 2.66 9.73
C ALA A 70 6.67 3.50 9.26
N GLU A 71 6.53 4.72 9.78
CA GLU A 71 5.46 5.66 9.38
C GLU A 71 5.64 6.16 7.94
N LYS A 72 6.88 6.38 7.49
CA LYS A 72 7.17 6.69 6.08
C LYS A 72 6.76 5.55 5.17
N LEU A 73 7.11 4.31 5.53
CA LEU A 73 6.75 3.12 4.75
C LEU A 73 5.24 2.88 4.73
N SER A 74 4.54 3.10 5.85
CA SER A 74 3.07 2.99 5.86
C SER A 74 2.41 4.07 5.01
N SER A 75 2.88 5.32 5.11
CA SER A 75 2.40 6.42 4.28
C SER A 75 2.66 6.16 2.79
N PHE A 76 3.83 5.59 2.45
CA PHE A 76 4.13 5.14 1.09
C PHE A 76 3.13 4.08 0.61
N LEU A 77 2.87 3.02 1.40
CA LEU A 77 1.93 1.96 1.02
C LEU A 77 0.51 2.48 0.82
N ASP A 78 0.04 3.36 1.69
CA ASP A 78 -1.28 3.98 1.57
C ASP A 78 -1.37 4.84 0.30
N SER A 79 -0.33 5.64 0.05
CA SER A 79 -0.24 6.50 -1.14
C SER A 79 -0.15 5.69 -2.43
N TYR A 80 0.66 4.63 -2.43
CA TYR A 80 0.81 3.72 -3.55
C TYR A 80 -0.50 2.98 -3.85
N LYS A 81 -1.18 2.47 -2.82
CA LYS A 81 -2.48 1.79 -2.98
C LYS A 81 -3.53 2.73 -3.56
N LEU A 82 -3.62 3.96 -3.04
CA LEU A 82 -4.53 4.97 -3.57
C LEU A 82 -4.16 5.33 -5.02
N GLY A 83 -2.88 5.56 -5.30
CA GLY A 83 -2.36 5.84 -6.63
C GLY A 83 -2.71 4.74 -7.62
N MET A 84 -2.52 3.47 -7.27
CA MET A 84 -2.87 2.33 -8.12
C MET A 84 -4.37 2.25 -8.42
N VAL A 85 -5.24 2.62 -7.47
CA VAL A 85 -6.68 2.74 -7.72
C VAL A 85 -6.95 3.86 -8.72
N MET A 86 -6.36 5.04 -8.52
CA MET A 86 -6.53 6.17 -9.44
C MET A 86 -6.04 5.82 -10.86
N VAL A 87 -4.88 5.16 -10.97
CA VAL A 87 -4.32 4.71 -12.24
C VAL A 87 -5.26 3.74 -12.96
N LYS A 88 -5.88 2.83 -12.21
CA LYS A 88 -6.82 1.86 -12.76
C LYS A 88 -8.12 2.50 -13.25
N GLU A 89 -8.63 3.50 -12.55
CA GLU A 89 -9.91 4.16 -12.88
C GLU A 89 -9.75 5.27 -13.94
N LEU A 90 -8.58 5.94 -14.00
CA LEU A 90 -8.27 7.01 -14.96
C LEU A 90 -7.59 6.49 -16.25
N LYS A 91 -7.78 5.21 -16.58
CA LYS A 91 -7.16 4.56 -17.75
C LYS A 91 -7.44 5.37 -19.03
N GLY A 92 -6.38 5.84 -19.67
CA GLY A 92 -6.41 6.63 -20.90
C GLY A 92 -5.94 8.09 -20.77
N ILE A 93 -5.91 8.65 -19.56
CA ILE A 93 -5.37 10.00 -19.28
C ILE A 93 -3.86 9.94 -18.99
N LEU A 94 -3.39 8.78 -18.51
CA LEU A 94 -2.04 8.60 -18.00
C LEU A 94 -1.07 8.31 -19.15
N ALA A 95 0.05 9.03 -19.16
CA ALA A 95 1.09 8.88 -20.15
C ALA A 95 1.86 7.58 -19.94
N SER A 96 2.30 6.95 -21.03
CA SER A 96 3.15 5.74 -20.99
C SER A 96 4.49 5.96 -20.25
N SER A 97 4.93 7.21 -20.13
CA SER A 97 6.13 7.59 -19.35
C SER A 97 5.95 7.47 -17.84
N MET A 98 4.71 7.35 -17.35
CA MET A 98 4.44 7.26 -15.93
C MET A 98 4.91 5.93 -15.34
N ASP A 99 4.82 4.84 -16.10
CA ASP A 99 5.32 3.52 -15.68
C ASP A 99 6.85 3.50 -15.52
N GLU A 100 7.58 4.26 -16.35
CA GLU A 100 9.04 4.40 -16.24
C GLU A 100 9.44 5.16 -14.97
N ASN A 101 8.69 6.22 -14.63
CA ASN A 101 8.94 7.03 -13.44
C ASN A 101 8.55 6.30 -12.14
N LEU A 102 7.52 5.44 -12.18
CA LEU A 102 7.03 4.70 -11.02
C LEU A 102 7.75 3.36 -10.78
N MET A 103 8.75 3.04 -11.60
CA MET A 103 9.49 1.78 -11.48
C MET A 103 10.12 1.58 -10.10
N PRO A 104 10.78 2.57 -9.47
CA PRO A 104 11.32 2.43 -8.12
C PRO A 104 10.24 2.12 -7.07
N GLU A 105 9.06 2.74 -7.19
CA GLU A 105 7.92 2.56 -6.30
C GLU A 105 7.31 1.16 -6.46
N HIS A 106 7.15 0.69 -7.70
CA HIS A 106 6.72 -0.67 -7.97
C HIS A 106 7.68 -1.71 -7.37
N LEU A 107 8.99 -1.47 -7.50
CA LEU A 107 10.01 -2.33 -6.92
C LEU A 107 9.96 -2.31 -5.39
N LEU A 108 9.84 -1.13 -4.78
CA LEU A 108 9.72 -1.00 -3.32
C LEU A 108 8.48 -1.72 -2.79
N ASN A 109 7.33 -1.54 -3.44
CA ASN A 109 6.10 -2.26 -3.07
C ASN A 109 6.28 -3.79 -3.19
N LEU A 110 6.90 -4.27 -4.25
CA LEU A 110 7.22 -5.71 -4.42
C LEU A 110 8.13 -6.23 -3.29
N CYS A 111 9.16 -5.49 -2.92
CA CYS A 111 10.05 -5.84 -1.81
C CYS A 111 9.27 -5.95 -0.49
N LEU A 112 8.47 -4.93 -0.15
CA LEU A 112 7.66 -4.91 1.07
C LEU A 112 6.62 -6.04 1.10
N GLU A 113 5.97 -6.31 -0.03
CA GLU A 113 5.04 -7.44 -0.14
C GLU A 113 5.73 -8.79 0.03
N SER A 114 6.93 -8.93 -0.55
CA SER A 114 7.72 -10.15 -0.42
C SER A 114 8.16 -10.37 1.03
N GLU A 115 8.51 -9.30 1.75
CA GLU A 115 8.85 -9.36 3.17
C GLU A 115 7.61 -9.67 4.02
N ALA A 116 6.45 -9.10 3.70
CA ALA A 116 5.21 -9.44 4.40
C ALA A 116 4.79 -10.91 4.17
N LYS A 117 5.03 -11.46 2.97
CA LYS A 117 4.64 -12.83 2.61
C LYS A 117 5.68 -13.86 3.05
N PHE A 118 6.97 -13.59 2.87
CA PHE A 118 8.07 -14.54 3.04
C PHE A 118 9.14 -14.10 4.03
N GLY A 119 9.02 -12.89 4.58
CA GLY A 119 9.95 -12.35 5.57
C GLY A 119 10.04 -13.29 6.77
N CYS A 120 11.28 -13.55 7.15
CA CYS A 120 11.59 -14.35 8.32
C CYS A 120 10.98 -13.67 9.54
N SER A 121 10.16 -14.41 10.28
CA SER A 121 9.48 -14.01 11.51
C SER A 121 10.28 -12.95 12.29
N HIS A 122 9.78 -11.71 12.34
CA HIS A 122 10.29 -10.77 13.34
C HIS A 122 10.08 -11.40 14.72
N PRO A 123 11.10 -11.39 15.60
CA PRO A 123 11.03 -12.05 16.92
C PRO A 123 10.06 -11.36 17.90
N THR A 124 9.34 -10.33 17.47
CA THR A 124 8.45 -9.51 18.30
C THR A 124 6.98 -9.95 18.25
N VAL A 125 6.54 -10.71 17.25
CA VAL A 125 5.16 -11.24 17.17
C VAL A 125 5.18 -12.74 17.41
N THR A 126 4.49 -13.19 18.47
CA THR A 126 4.38 -14.61 18.81
C THR A 126 3.61 -15.33 17.71
N TYR A 127 4.30 -16.08 16.85
CA TYR A 127 3.70 -16.84 15.76
C TYR A 127 2.57 -17.76 16.28
N ASN A 128 1.41 -17.68 15.65
CA ASN A 128 0.23 -18.48 15.94
C ASN A 128 -0.06 -19.44 14.78
N PHE A 129 0.25 -20.72 14.98
CA PHE A 129 0.03 -21.80 14.02
C PHE A 129 -1.41 -21.88 13.42
N TYR A 130 -2.41 -21.43 14.17
CA TYR A 130 -3.81 -21.50 13.77
C TYR A 130 -4.30 -20.29 12.97
N LYS A 131 -3.62 -19.15 13.08
CA LYS A 131 -4.09 -17.86 12.55
C LYS A 131 -3.11 -17.23 11.56
N ASP A 132 -1.82 -17.43 11.77
CA ASP A 132 -0.79 -16.75 11.02
C ASP A 132 -0.41 -17.56 9.79
N SER A 133 -0.12 -16.86 8.71
CA SER A 133 0.42 -17.45 7.49
C SER A 133 1.84 -17.95 7.76
N ASN A 134 2.21 -19.06 7.10
CA ASN A 134 3.59 -19.52 7.01
C ASN A 134 3.92 -19.85 5.55
N ALA A 135 3.92 -18.81 4.71
CA ALA A 135 4.12 -18.97 3.27
C ALA A 135 5.50 -19.57 2.94
N ALA A 136 6.53 -19.31 3.75
CA ALA A 136 7.86 -19.89 3.54
C ALA A 136 7.85 -21.42 3.70
N SER A 137 7.23 -21.94 4.77
CA SER A 137 7.05 -23.39 4.94
C SER A 137 6.14 -23.97 3.85
N MET A 138 5.05 -23.29 3.49
CA MET A 138 4.17 -23.72 2.39
C MET A 138 4.91 -23.79 1.04
N ALA A 139 5.74 -22.81 0.73
CA ALA A 139 6.52 -22.78 -0.50
C ALA A 139 7.51 -23.96 -0.59
N SER A 140 8.05 -24.40 0.56
CA SER A 140 8.94 -25.57 0.61
C SER A 140 8.25 -26.89 0.24
N MET A 141 6.91 -26.96 0.28
CA MET A 141 6.15 -28.14 -0.11
C MET A 141 6.01 -28.30 -1.64
N VAL A 142 6.24 -27.24 -2.42
CA VAL A 142 5.98 -27.25 -3.87
C VAL A 142 6.89 -28.22 -4.61
N GLU A 143 8.19 -28.21 -4.31
CA GLU A 143 9.16 -29.12 -4.93
C GLU A 143 8.83 -30.60 -4.67
N PRO A 144 8.66 -31.08 -3.43
CA PRO A 144 8.39 -32.48 -3.18
C PRO A 144 7.03 -32.93 -3.74
N LEU A 145 6.01 -32.05 -3.73
CA LEU A 145 4.72 -32.35 -4.35
C LEU A 145 4.83 -32.48 -5.87
N ARG A 146 5.60 -31.61 -6.55
CA ARG A 146 5.85 -31.74 -7.99
C ARG A 146 6.62 -33.00 -8.35
N SER A 147 7.63 -33.33 -7.56
CA SER A 147 8.41 -34.57 -7.72
C SER A 147 7.52 -35.82 -7.53
N LEU A 148 6.60 -35.79 -6.55
CA LEU A 148 5.58 -36.84 -6.37
C LEU A 148 4.63 -36.94 -7.57
N GLN A 149 4.08 -35.82 -8.05
CA GLN A 149 3.18 -35.78 -9.21
C GLN A 149 3.83 -36.40 -10.45
N GLN A 150 5.08 -36.04 -10.74
CA GLN A 150 5.82 -36.62 -11.87
C GLN A 150 5.95 -38.13 -11.76
N ARG A 151 6.26 -38.65 -10.56
CA ARG A 151 6.37 -40.08 -10.34
C ARG A 151 5.02 -40.80 -10.47
N VAL A 152 3.95 -40.20 -9.96
CA VAL A 152 2.59 -40.76 -10.05
C VAL A 152 2.11 -40.78 -11.49
N LEU A 153 2.32 -39.71 -12.26
CA LEU A 153 1.99 -39.66 -13.68
C LEU A 153 2.75 -40.73 -14.48
N PHE A 154 4.03 -40.95 -14.18
CA PHE A 154 4.79 -42.04 -14.78
C PHE A 154 4.14 -43.41 -14.51
N LEU A 155 3.70 -43.66 -13.27
CA LEU A 155 3.07 -44.92 -12.89
C LEU A 155 1.65 -45.08 -13.48
N LEU A 156 0.91 -43.98 -13.64
CA LEU A 156 -0.41 -43.99 -14.30
C LEU A 156 -0.30 -44.33 -15.79
N ASN A 157 0.82 -44.03 -16.46
CA ASN A 157 1.04 -44.50 -17.83
C ASN A 157 1.11 -46.03 -17.91
N GLU A 158 1.61 -46.70 -16.86
CA GLU A 158 1.67 -48.16 -16.77
C GLU A 158 0.35 -48.76 -16.26
N TRP A 159 -0.36 -48.04 -15.37
CA TRP A 159 -1.61 -48.48 -14.73
C TRP A 159 -2.68 -47.38 -14.77
N PRO A 160 -3.33 -47.15 -15.94
CA PRO A 160 -4.18 -45.98 -16.18
C PRO A 160 -5.37 -45.84 -15.23
N ASP A 161 -5.95 -46.96 -14.82
CA ASP A 161 -7.17 -46.99 -14.00
C ASP A 161 -6.88 -47.23 -12.52
N HIS A 162 -5.65 -47.01 -12.04
CA HIS A 162 -5.31 -47.29 -10.64
C HIS A 162 -5.88 -46.19 -9.71
N PRO A 163 -6.95 -46.46 -8.95
CA PRO A 163 -7.69 -45.42 -8.24
C PRO A 163 -6.86 -44.75 -7.13
N GLY A 164 -5.92 -45.49 -6.54
CA GLY A 164 -5.01 -44.94 -5.52
C GLY A 164 -4.01 -43.93 -6.08
N LEU A 165 -3.55 -44.10 -7.32
CA LEU A 165 -2.58 -43.19 -7.94
C LEU A 165 -3.28 -41.90 -8.36
N GLN A 166 -4.48 -42.02 -8.93
CA GLN A 166 -5.34 -40.88 -9.24
C GLN A 166 -5.63 -40.06 -7.98
N LYS A 167 -5.99 -40.70 -6.86
CA LYS A 167 -6.26 -40.00 -5.61
C LYS A 167 -5.04 -39.24 -5.06
N ILE A 168 -3.82 -39.80 -5.21
CA ILE A 168 -2.60 -39.10 -4.80
C ILE A 168 -2.38 -37.87 -5.69
N LEU A 169 -2.60 -37.99 -6.99
CA LEU A 169 -2.52 -36.88 -7.94
C LEU A 169 -3.53 -35.78 -7.57
N ASP A 170 -4.80 -36.13 -7.37
CA ASP A 170 -5.86 -35.19 -7.01
C ASP A 170 -5.55 -34.45 -5.69
N VAL A 171 -5.08 -35.16 -4.66
CA VAL A 171 -4.71 -34.54 -3.37
C VAL A 171 -3.49 -33.65 -3.53
N SER A 172 -2.50 -34.03 -4.32
CA SER A 172 -1.32 -33.20 -4.56
C SER A 172 -1.67 -31.91 -5.31
N GLU A 173 -2.59 -31.97 -6.28
CA GLU A 173 -3.11 -30.79 -6.98
C GLU A 173 -3.90 -29.89 -6.02
N MET A 174 -4.75 -30.49 -5.18
CA MET A 174 -5.46 -29.76 -4.13
C MET A 174 -4.51 -29.00 -3.20
N LEU A 175 -3.45 -29.66 -2.72
CA LEU A 175 -2.45 -29.04 -1.83
C LEU A 175 -1.71 -27.88 -2.52
N LEU A 176 -1.36 -28.03 -3.81
CA LEU A 176 -0.71 -26.97 -4.58
C LEU A 176 -1.63 -25.78 -4.91
N ALA A 177 -2.96 -25.99 -4.89
CA ALA A 177 -3.94 -24.94 -5.10
C ALA A 177 -4.23 -24.11 -3.83
N ILE A 178 -3.73 -24.51 -2.66
CA ILE A 178 -3.94 -23.78 -1.40
C ILE A 178 -3.20 -22.43 -1.45
N PRO A 179 -3.87 -21.30 -1.16
CA PRO A 179 -3.21 -20.00 -1.09
C PRO A 179 -2.09 -20.00 -0.05
N LEU A 180 -0.94 -19.40 -0.39
CA LEU A 180 0.22 -19.31 0.51
C LEU A 180 -0.05 -18.57 1.83
N GLY A 181 -1.10 -17.74 1.87
CA GLY A 181 -1.55 -17.06 3.08
C GLY A 181 -2.33 -17.94 4.07
N THR A 182 -2.55 -19.22 3.74
CA THR A 182 -3.34 -20.14 4.56
C THR A 182 -2.54 -20.57 5.80
N PRO A 183 -3.12 -20.49 7.01
CA PRO A 183 -2.47 -21.02 8.21
C PRO A 183 -2.23 -22.53 8.08
N LEU A 184 -1.06 -23.01 8.53
CA LEU A 184 -0.67 -24.42 8.40
C LEU A 184 -1.67 -25.39 9.04
N ALA A 185 -2.41 -24.98 10.06
CA ALA A 185 -3.45 -25.81 10.69
C ALA A 185 -4.60 -26.22 9.74
N LYS A 186 -4.76 -25.53 8.61
CA LYS A 186 -5.86 -25.75 7.65
C LYS A 186 -5.43 -26.53 6.40
N VAL A 187 -4.14 -26.84 6.31
CA VAL A 187 -3.52 -27.60 5.21
C VAL A 187 -3.51 -29.07 5.59
#